data_AF-A0A3N5VQU5-F1
#
_entry.id   AF-A0A3N5VQU5-F1
#
_cell.length_a   1.000
_cell.length_b   1.000
_cell.length_c   1.000
_cell.angle_alpha   90.00
_cell.angle_beta   90.00
_cell.angle_gamma   90.00
#
_symmetry.space_group_name_H-M   'P 1'
#
loop_
_entity.id
_entity.type
_entity.pdbx_description
1 polymer ?
#
loop_
_entity_poly.entity_id
_entity_poly.type
_entity_poly.pdbx_seq_one_letter_code
_entity_poly.pdbx_strand_id
1 'polypeptide(L)'
;MPTQIAKTLKLFVILLIPILVIGGAASLLATDRYLAFEYGKAGFPPDPFGFTQQQRFDLASSNIHYVRAHLSSDALTNQTLDGGAVYNTREVSHMADFQAVFQSVLRAWRVTFILLLLVGFILWQKRGTICPCLGGSSGWTFDFRYHNLNRPVGGLCLAILVQHIPSLFLQTGFLAVFLL
;
A
#
# COMPACT_ATOMS: atom_id res chain seq x y z
N MET A 1 -22.64 1.79 20.57
CA MET A 1 -22.60 2.70 19.40
C MET A 1 -23.93 2.61 18.68
N PRO A 2 -24.54 3.73 18.25
CA PRO A 2 -25.72 3.66 17.40
C PRO A 2 -25.38 2.86 16.14
N THR A 3 -26.27 1.96 15.74
CA THR A 3 -26.03 0.96 14.68
C THR A 3 -25.67 1.59 13.34
N GLN A 4 -26.13 2.81 13.08
CA GLN A 4 -25.82 3.57 11.87
C GLN A 4 -24.35 3.97 11.77
N ILE A 5 -23.72 4.44 12.86
CA ILE A 5 -22.31 4.85 12.86
C ILE A 5 -21.40 3.65 12.51
N ALA A 6 -21.69 2.49 13.09
CA ALA A 6 -20.93 1.28 12.82
C ALA A 6 -21.08 0.80 11.36
N LYS A 7 -22.27 0.95 10.76
CA LYS A 7 -22.50 0.65 9.34
C LYS A 7 -21.71 1.59 8.43
N THR A 8 -21.76 2.89 8.72
CA THR A 8 -21.02 3.92 7.97
C THR A 8 -19.51 3.67 8.02
N LEU A 9 -18.94 3.44 9.21
CA LEU A 9 -17.51 3.12 9.35
C LEU A 9 -17.09 1.87 8.56
N LYS A 10 -17.92 0.81 8.57
CA LYS A 10 -17.66 -0.40 7.78
C LYS A 10 -17.69 -0.12 6.27
N LEU A 11 -18.64 0.69 5.81
CA LEU A 11 -18.72 1.09 4.40
C LEU A 11 -17.47 1.86 3.98
N PHE A 12 -17.00 2.80 4.81
CA PHE A 12 -15.74 3.50 4.56
C PHE A 12 -14.57 2.53 4.42
N VAL A 13 -14.42 1.58 5.33
CA VAL A 13 -13.34 0.57 5.23
C VAL A 13 -13.42 -0.20 3.91
N ILE A 14 -14.61 -0.67 3.52
CA ILE A 14 -14.80 -1.42 2.26
C ILE A 14 -14.37 -0.59 1.04
N LEU A 15 -14.66 0.72 1.02
CA LEU A 15 -14.30 1.62 -0.07
C LEU A 15 -12.81 1.98 -0.09
N LEU A 16 -12.17 2.07 1.07
CA LEU A 16 -10.77 2.50 1.19
C LEU A 16 -9.78 1.37 0.91
N ILE A 17 -10.15 0.12 1.19
CA ILE A 17 -9.29 -1.06 0.95
C ILE A 17 -8.82 -1.16 -0.53
N PRO A 18 -9.68 -1.09 -1.56
CA PRO A 18 -9.20 -1.21 -2.94
C PRO A 18 -8.23 -0.08 -3.32
N ILE A 19 -8.48 1.15 -2.86
CA ILE A 19 -7.59 2.30 -3.07
C ILE A 19 -6.23 2.04 -2.42
N LEU A 20 -6.24 1.50 -1.19
CA LEU A 20 -5.03 1.15 -0.47
C LEU A 20 -4.21 0.08 -1.19
N VAL A 21 -4.87 -0.98 -1.68
CA VAL A 21 -4.21 -2.09 -2.38
C VAL A 21 -3.61 -1.63 -3.71
N ILE A 22 -4.37 -0.88 -4.51
CA ILE A 22 -3.92 -0.40 -5.82
C ILE A 22 -2.75 0.58 -5.65
N GLY A 23 -2.89 1.57 -4.77
CA GLY A 23 -1.82 2.53 -4.52
C GLY A 23 -0.56 1.85 -3.96
N GLY A 24 -0.73 0.86 -3.08
CA GLY A 24 0.40 0.12 -2.51
C GLY A 24 1.13 -0.73 -3.54
N ALA A 25 0.39 -1.36 -4.46
CA ALA A 25 0.98 -2.07 -5.59
C ALA A 25 1.76 -1.10 -6.50
N ALA A 26 1.18 0.05 -6.85
CA ALA A 26 1.87 1.06 -7.66
C ALA A 26 3.17 1.57 -6.99
N SER A 27 3.11 1.87 -5.69
CA SER A 27 4.29 2.30 -4.91
C SER A 27 5.37 1.21 -4.81
N LEU A 28 4.97 -0.06 -4.74
CA LEU A 28 5.89 -1.20 -4.71
C LEU A 28 6.61 -1.36 -6.07
N LEU A 29 5.85 -1.30 -7.17
CA LEU A 29 6.39 -1.41 -8.53
C LEU A 29 7.36 -0.26 -8.85
N ALA A 30 7.09 0.93 -8.33
CA ALA A 30 7.96 2.09 -8.49
C ALA A 30 9.16 2.05 -7.52
N THR A 31 9.82 0.91 -7.27
CA THR A 31 10.97 0.81 -6.36
C THR A 31 12.15 0.16 -7.07
N ASP A 32 13.38 0.59 -6.80
CA ASP A 32 14.60 0.00 -7.36
C ASP A 32 14.71 -1.52 -7.16
N ARG A 33 14.15 -2.05 -6.08
CA ARG A 33 14.10 -3.51 -5.84
C ARG A 33 13.27 -4.24 -6.88
N TYR A 34 12.12 -3.66 -7.27
CA TYR A 34 11.29 -4.23 -8.32
C TYR A 34 11.98 -4.09 -9.68
N LEU A 35 12.62 -2.94 -9.94
CA LEU A 35 13.42 -2.75 -11.16
C LEU A 35 14.55 -3.79 -11.25
N ALA A 36 15.31 -4.00 -10.18
CA ALA A 36 16.41 -4.97 -10.16
C ALA A 36 15.91 -6.40 -10.41
N PHE A 37 14.73 -6.74 -9.87
CA PHE A 37 14.07 -8.01 -10.15
C PHE A 37 13.64 -8.15 -11.62
N GLU A 38 13.06 -7.12 -12.21
CA GLU A 38 12.56 -7.15 -13.59
C GLU A 38 13.70 -7.17 -14.61
N TYR A 39 14.66 -6.27 -14.44
CA TYR A 39 15.83 -6.17 -15.30
C TYR A 39 16.78 -7.36 -15.09
N GLY A 40 16.82 -8.01 -13.93
CA GLY A 40 17.68 -9.16 -13.65
C GLY A 40 17.21 -10.50 -14.24
N LYS A 41 16.12 -10.54 -15.01
CA LYS A 41 15.59 -11.78 -15.60
C LYS A 41 16.51 -12.31 -16.71
N ALA A 42 16.78 -13.62 -16.69
CA ALA A 42 17.62 -14.29 -17.69
C ALA A 42 17.09 -14.18 -19.14
N GLY A 43 15.79 -13.96 -19.32
CA GLY A 43 15.13 -13.79 -20.63
C GLY A 43 14.71 -12.36 -20.93
N PHE A 44 15.32 -11.33 -20.30
CA PHE A 44 14.95 -9.94 -20.55
C PHE A 44 15.25 -9.56 -22.02
N PRO A 45 14.27 -9.02 -22.76
CA PRO A 45 14.41 -8.80 -24.19
C PRO A 45 15.49 -7.75 -24.50
N PRO A 46 16.29 -7.97 -25.56
CA PRO A 46 17.27 -6.99 -25.99
C PRO A 46 16.58 -5.69 -26.42
N ASP A 47 17.26 -4.58 -26.17
CA ASP A 47 16.74 -3.26 -26.49
C ASP A 47 16.90 -2.94 -28.00
N PRO A 48 15.85 -2.44 -28.68
CA PRO A 48 15.94 -2.07 -30.10
C PRO A 48 16.91 -0.93 -30.39
N PHE A 49 17.21 -0.08 -29.40
CA PHE A 49 18.09 1.09 -29.55
C PHE A 49 19.54 0.79 -29.17
N GLY A 50 19.84 -0.46 -28.77
CA GLY A 50 21.21 -0.90 -28.47
C GLY A 50 21.68 -0.63 -27.05
N PHE A 51 20.79 -0.23 -26.12
CA PHE A 51 21.18 -0.04 -24.73
C PHE A 51 21.54 -1.35 -24.04
N THR A 52 22.62 -1.33 -23.28
CA THR A 52 22.98 -2.44 -22.39
C THR A 52 21.96 -2.56 -21.25
N GLN A 53 21.83 -3.77 -20.70
CA GLN A 53 20.93 -4.03 -19.56
C GLN A 53 21.24 -3.11 -18.36
N GLN A 54 22.52 -2.87 -18.10
CA GLN A 54 22.95 -1.99 -17.00
C GLN A 54 22.55 -0.54 -17.23
N GLN A 55 22.80 0.00 -18.44
CA GLN A 55 22.38 1.37 -18.78
C GLN A 55 20.87 1.54 -18.61
N ARG A 56 20.08 0.55 -19.02
CA ARG A 56 18.62 0.60 -18.86
C ARG A 56 18.20 0.59 -17.40
N PHE A 57 18.86 -0.21 -16.57
CA PHE A 57 18.61 -0.21 -15.13
C PHE A 57 18.94 1.15 -14.50
N ASP A 58 20.10 1.72 -14.83
CA ASP A 58 20.54 3.01 -14.27
C ASP A 58 19.61 4.16 -14.70
N LEU A 59 19.21 4.19 -15.98
CA LEU A 59 18.24 5.16 -16.49
C LEU A 59 16.86 4.99 -15.82
N ALA A 60 16.38 3.75 -15.68
CA ALA A 60 15.10 3.47 -15.05
C ALA A 60 15.10 3.83 -13.56
N SER A 61 16.18 3.50 -12.84
CA SER A 61 16.34 3.85 -11.42
C SER A 61 16.37 5.37 -11.22
N SER A 62 17.12 6.11 -12.05
CA SER A 62 17.12 7.58 -12.05
C SER A 62 15.71 8.15 -12.24
N ASN A 63 14.94 7.61 -13.19
CA ASN A 63 13.57 8.07 -13.44
C ASN A 63 12.63 7.81 -12.27
N ILE A 64 12.70 6.61 -11.67
CA ILE A 64 11.91 6.28 -10.48
C ILE A 64 12.28 7.21 -9.33
N HIS A 65 13.57 7.48 -9.12
CA HIS A 65 14.03 8.40 -8.09
C HIS A 65 13.53 9.83 -8.35
N TYR A 66 13.62 10.32 -9.59
CA TYR A 66 13.07 11.62 -10.01
C TYR A 66 11.59 11.73 -9.65
N VAL A 67 10.80 10.72 -10.02
CA VAL A 67 9.35 10.72 -9.82
C VAL A 67 9.00 10.65 -8.33
N ARG A 68 9.64 9.77 -7.55
CA ARG A 68 9.35 9.59 -6.12
C ARG A 68 9.83 10.74 -5.24
N ALA A 69 11.04 11.24 -5.47
CA ALA A 69 11.65 12.27 -4.64
C ALA A 69 11.17 13.68 -5.00
N HIS A 70 10.31 13.84 -6.02
CA HIS A 70 9.81 15.13 -6.48
C HIS A 70 10.93 16.10 -6.88
N LEU A 71 11.92 15.59 -7.63
CA LEU A 71 13.06 16.40 -8.09
C LEU A 71 12.63 17.40 -9.18
N SER A 72 13.41 18.49 -9.33
CA SER A 72 13.21 19.45 -10.41
C SER A 72 13.55 18.82 -11.77
N SER A 73 12.90 19.34 -12.82
CA SER A 73 13.12 18.89 -14.21
C SER A 73 14.58 18.97 -14.66
N ASP A 74 15.41 19.78 -14.00
CA ASP A 74 16.85 19.89 -14.26
C ASP A 74 17.58 18.55 -14.06
N ALA A 75 17.08 17.69 -13.15
CA ALA A 75 17.65 16.36 -12.92
C ALA A 75 17.58 15.48 -14.17
N LEU A 76 16.50 15.61 -14.96
CA LEU A 76 16.35 14.89 -16.24
C LEU A 76 17.09 15.60 -17.37
N THR A 77 17.04 16.93 -17.42
CA THR A 77 17.73 17.72 -18.46
C THR A 77 19.24 17.52 -18.42
N ASN A 78 19.82 17.40 -17.23
CA ASN A 78 21.26 17.19 -17.04
C ASN A 78 21.69 15.73 -17.17
N GLN A 79 20.75 14.81 -17.38
CA GLN A 79 21.06 13.40 -17.52
C GLN A 79 21.67 13.13 -18.90
N THR A 80 22.92 12.67 -18.89
CA THR A 80 23.69 12.38 -20.11
C THR A 80 24.09 10.92 -20.16
N LEU A 81 24.13 10.37 -21.37
CA LEU A 81 24.60 9.02 -21.67
C LEU A 81 25.49 9.08 -22.91
N ASP A 82 26.69 8.52 -22.81
CA ASP A 82 27.70 8.50 -23.88
C ASP A 82 27.98 9.89 -24.51
N GLY A 83 27.87 10.95 -23.70
CA GLY A 83 28.11 12.34 -24.10
C GLY A 83 26.90 13.06 -24.74
N GLY A 84 25.77 12.38 -24.91
CA GLY A 84 24.51 12.96 -25.39
C GLY A 84 23.49 13.17 -24.26
N ALA A 85 22.60 14.16 -24.40
CA ALA A 85 21.44 14.31 -23.52
C ALA A 85 20.45 13.15 -23.75
N VAL A 86 19.98 12.52 -22.66
CA VAL A 86 19.06 11.39 -22.75
C VAL A 86 17.65 11.82 -23.14
N TYR A 87 17.22 13.00 -22.65
CA TYR A 87 15.87 13.51 -22.86
C TYR A 87 15.87 14.80 -23.66
N ASN A 88 14.88 14.92 -24.55
CA ASN A 88 14.53 16.18 -25.18
C ASN A 88 13.64 17.04 -24.26
N THR A 89 13.59 18.36 -24.48
CA THR A 89 12.76 19.31 -23.73
C THR A 89 11.30 18.88 -23.62
N ARG A 90 10.73 18.30 -24.69
CA ARG A 90 9.35 17.79 -24.71
C ARG A 90 9.15 16.57 -23.81
N GLU A 91 10.15 15.69 -23.73
CA GLU A 91 10.11 14.48 -22.91
C GLU A 91 10.26 14.84 -21.43
N VAL A 92 11.12 15.81 -21.13
CA VAL A 92 11.26 16.36 -19.77
C VAL A 92 9.94 16.98 -19.30
N SER A 93 9.27 17.79 -20.13
CA SER A 93 7.95 18.33 -19.75
C SER A 93 6.90 17.23 -19.55
N HIS A 94 6.93 16.18 -20.38
CA HIS A 94 6.01 15.06 -20.24
C HIS A 94 6.27 14.26 -18.95
N MET A 95 7.53 14.08 -18.58
CA MET A 95 7.91 13.45 -17.31
C MET A 95 7.52 14.29 -16.09
N ALA A 96 7.59 15.62 -16.18
CA ALA A 96 7.13 16.51 -15.12
C ALA A 96 5.61 16.38 -14.87
N ASP A 97 4.82 16.30 -15.94
CA ASP A 97 3.37 16.04 -15.82
C ASP A 97 3.09 14.68 -15.17
N PHE A 98 3.79 13.63 -15.61
CA PHE A 98 3.70 12.30 -15.02
C PHE A 98 4.06 12.30 -13.52
N GLN A 99 5.14 13.00 -13.16
CA GLN A 99 5.56 13.16 -11.77
C GLN A 99 4.47 13.84 -10.92
N ALA A 100 3.84 14.90 -11.41
CA ALA A 100 2.77 15.59 -10.70
C ALA A 100 1.55 14.68 -10.45
N VAL A 101 1.17 13.88 -11.44
CA VAL A 101 0.09 12.89 -11.31
C VAL A 101 0.47 11.80 -10.31
N PHE A 102 1.66 11.20 -10.45
CA PHE A 102 2.13 10.15 -9.56
C PHE A 102 2.22 10.62 -8.10
N GLN A 103 2.72 11.84 -7.87
CA GLN A 103 2.77 12.44 -6.53
C GLN A 103 1.38 12.71 -5.95
N SER A 104 0.41 13.03 -6.78
CA SER A 104 -0.99 13.19 -6.34
C SER A 104 -1.60 11.84 -5.94
N VAL A 105 -1.31 10.78 -6.69
CA VAL A 105 -1.70 9.40 -6.33
C VAL A 105 -1.04 8.96 -5.03
N LEU A 106 0.27 9.19 -4.86
CA LEU A 106 0.98 8.86 -3.61
C LEU A 106 0.40 9.61 -2.41
N ARG A 107 0.11 10.90 -2.55
CA ARG A 107 -0.55 11.69 -1.49
C ARG A 107 -1.92 11.13 -1.12
N ALA A 108 -2.76 10.84 -2.11
CA ALA A 108 -4.08 10.26 -1.88
C ALA A 108 -3.99 8.89 -1.19
N TRP A 109 -3.01 8.07 -1.58
CA TRP A 109 -2.75 6.78 -0.96
C TRP A 109 -2.29 6.90 0.49
N ARG A 110 -1.34 7.80 0.80
CA ARG A 110 -0.89 8.09 2.17
C ARG A 110 -2.04 8.56 3.07
N VAL A 111 -2.90 9.46 2.57
CA VAL A 111 -4.10 9.91 3.29
C VAL A 111 -5.07 8.76 3.54
N THR A 112 -5.32 7.93 2.53
CA THR A 112 -6.17 6.74 2.64
C THR A 112 -5.66 5.78 3.71
N PHE A 113 -4.35 5.54 3.74
CA PHE A 113 -3.71 4.69 4.73
C PHE A 113 -3.88 5.22 6.15
N ILE A 114 -3.58 6.51 6.39
CA ILE A 114 -3.76 7.15 7.69
C ILE A 114 -5.23 7.07 8.14
N LEU A 115 -6.16 7.35 7.24
CA LEU A 115 -7.59 7.32 7.56
C LEU A 115 -8.06 5.89 7.92
N LEU A 116 -7.54 4.87 7.24
CA LEU A 116 -7.83 3.48 7.55
C LEU A 116 -7.27 3.06 8.92
N LEU A 117 -6.07 3.53 9.29
CA LEU A 117 -5.50 3.31 10.62
C LEU A 117 -6.36 3.97 11.71
N LEU A 118 -6.80 5.22 11.50
CA LEU A 118 -7.66 5.94 12.44
C LEU A 118 -9.01 5.24 12.63
N VAL A 119 -9.66 4.85 11.54
CA VAL A 119 -10.94 4.10 11.60
C VAL A 119 -10.75 2.75 12.30
N GLY A 120 -9.67 2.03 11.97
CA GLY A 120 -9.32 0.77 12.63
C GLY A 120 -9.10 0.93 14.13
N PHE A 121 -8.37 1.97 14.54
CA PHE A 121 -8.09 2.28 15.94
C PHE A 121 -9.37 2.64 16.72
N ILE A 122 -10.25 3.46 16.15
CA ILE A 122 -11.55 3.79 16.76
C ILE A 122 -12.41 2.53 16.97
N LEU A 123 -12.46 1.65 15.97
CA LEU A 123 -13.18 0.38 16.08
C LEU A 123 -12.55 -0.56 17.13
N TRP A 124 -11.23 -0.53 17.29
CA TRP A 124 -10.51 -1.33 18.28
C TRP A 124 -10.78 -0.87 19.71
N GLN A 125 -10.66 0.43 20.01
CA GLN A 125 -10.96 0.98 21.34
C GLN A 125 -12.37 0.63 21.82
N LYS A 126 -13.34 0.61 20.90
CA LYS A 126 -14.75 0.34 21.20
C LYS A 126 -15.08 -1.14 21.36
N ARG A 127 -14.19 -2.05 20.95
CA ARG A 127 -14.29 -3.49 21.28
C ARG A 127 -13.89 -3.77 22.73
N GLY A 128 -13.00 -2.98 23.32
CA GLY A 128 -12.54 -3.13 24.71
C GLY A 128 -13.57 -2.79 25.79
N THR A 129 -14.74 -2.23 25.43
CA THR A 129 -15.80 -1.86 26.39
C THR A 129 -16.92 -2.92 26.49
N ILE A 130 -16.82 -4.06 25.79
CA ILE A 130 -17.78 -5.16 25.89
C ILE A 130 -17.21 -6.23 26.83
N CYS A 131 -17.19 -5.90 28.12
CA CYS A 131 -17.22 -6.87 29.22
C CYS A 131 -18.04 -6.30 30.39
N PRO A 132 -19.38 -6.38 30.37
CA PRO A 132 -20.18 -6.24 31.57
C PRO A 132 -20.71 -7.62 31.98
N CYS A 133 -19.87 -8.42 32.65
CA CYS A 133 -20.25 -9.40 33.69
C CYS A 133 -19.08 -10.35 34.03
N LEU A 134 -18.00 -9.81 34.61
CA LEU A 134 -17.21 -10.57 35.59
C LEU A 134 -17.47 -9.98 36.97
N GLY A 135 -18.73 -10.15 37.38
CA GLY A 135 -19.15 -10.16 38.77
C GLY A 135 -19.97 -11.43 38.93
N GLY A 136 -19.34 -12.50 39.42
CA GLY A 136 -19.98 -13.80 39.57
C GLY A 136 -18.97 -14.94 39.51
N SER A 137 -18.49 -15.33 40.68
CA SER A 137 -17.77 -16.57 40.95
C SER A 137 -18.44 -17.80 40.33
N SER A 138 -17.58 -18.76 39.93
CA SER A 138 -17.84 -20.18 39.62
C SER A 138 -18.20 -20.56 38.17
N GLY A 139 -17.41 -21.50 37.64
CA GLY A 139 -17.82 -22.39 36.55
C GLY A 139 -17.22 -22.09 35.19
N TRP A 140 -16.03 -22.63 34.92
CA TRP A 140 -15.59 -22.92 33.56
C TRP A 140 -16.59 -23.90 32.92
N THR A 141 -17.46 -23.42 32.04
CA THR A 141 -18.15 -24.28 31.07
C THR A 141 -18.08 -23.65 29.69
N PHE A 142 -17.21 -24.21 28.86
CA PHE A 142 -17.35 -24.16 27.41
C PHE A 142 -18.63 -24.92 27.06
N ASP A 143 -19.77 -24.22 26.91
CA ASP A 143 -21.00 -24.82 26.38
C ASP A 143 -21.11 -24.54 24.88
N PHE A 144 -20.84 -25.58 24.10
CA PHE A 144 -20.98 -25.64 22.65
C PHE A 144 -22.44 -25.97 22.29
N ARG A 145 -23.40 -25.14 22.72
CA ARG A 145 -24.82 -25.32 22.37
C ARG A 145 -25.21 -24.51 21.14
N TYR A 146 -25.07 -25.17 19.99
CA TYR A 146 -25.72 -24.80 18.74
C TYR A 146 -27.21 -25.18 18.82
N HIS A 147 -28.08 -24.20 19.08
CA HIS A 147 -29.49 -24.27 18.67
C HIS A 147 -30.12 -22.87 18.76
N ASN A 148 -30.24 -22.17 17.63
CA ASN A 148 -31.51 -21.76 17.04
C ASN A 148 -31.28 -20.82 15.83
N LEU A 149 -31.91 -21.16 14.71
CA LEU A 149 -31.88 -20.48 13.41
C LEU A 149 -32.50 -19.07 13.51
N ASN A 150 -31.71 -17.99 13.47
CA ASN A 150 -32.08 -16.72 12.81
C ASN A 150 -30.98 -15.63 12.76
N ARG A 151 -29.70 -15.96 12.53
CA ARG A 151 -28.65 -14.93 12.34
C ARG A 151 -27.83 -15.22 11.09
N PRO A 152 -27.58 -14.20 10.23
CA PRO A 152 -26.83 -14.41 8.99
C PRO A 152 -25.42 -14.90 9.33
N VAL A 153 -25.11 -16.06 8.79
CA VAL A 153 -23.84 -16.77 8.90
C VAL A 153 -22.76 -15.92 8.23
N GLY A 154 -21.90 -15.29 9.02
CA GLY A 154 -20.82 -14.44 8.46
C GLY A 154 -19.74 -14.03 9.45
N GLY A 155 -19.61 -14.74 10.58
CA GLY A 155 -18.79 -14.28 11.71
C GLY A 155 -17.50 -15.06 11.95
N LEU A 156 -17.37 -16.30 11.47
CA LEU A 156 -16.33 -17.21 11.96
C LEU A 156 -15.07 -17.31 11.09
N CYS A 157 -15.06 -16.75 9.88
CA CYS A 157 -13.86 -16.82 9.02
C CYS A 157 -12.96 -15.58 9.09
N LEU A 158 -13.43 -14.46 9.66
CA LEU A 158 -12.68 -13.19 9.65
C LEU A 158 -11.91 -12.90 10.96
N ALA A 159 -12.15 -13.66 12.02
CA ALA A 159 -11.50 -13.44 13.32
C ALA A 159 -10.03 -13.87 13.32
N ILE A 160 -9.69 -14.95 12.59
CA ILE A 160 -8.32 -15.46 12.50
C ILE A 160 -7.44 -14.51 11.68
N LEU A 161 -8.00 -13.86 10.65
CA LEU A 161 -7.25 -12.90 9.84
C LEU A 161 -6.88 -11.61 10.59
N VAL A 162 -7.70 -11.15 11.55
CA VAL A 162 -7.48 -9.88 12.26
C VAL A 162 -6.55 -10.01 13.48
N GLN A 163 -6.45 -11.21 14.07
CA GLN A 163 -5.62 -11.43 15.27
C GLN A 163 -4.12 -11.61 14.96
N HIS A 164 -3.73 -11.86 13.70
CA HIS A 164 -2.32 -12.03 13.29
C HIS A 164 -1.72 -10.85 12.50
N ILE A 165 -2.50 -9.80 12.24
CA ILE A 165 -2.03 -8.60 11.52
C ILE A 165 -0.94 -7.84 12.29
N PRO A 166 -0.99 -7.67 13.64
CA PRO A 166 0.00 -6.84 14.33
C PRO A 166 1.43 -7.40 14.28
N SER A 167 1.60 -8.72 14.24
CA SER A 167 2.91 -9.40 14.24
C SER A 167 3.56 -9.50 12.86
N LEU A 168 2.77 -9.56 11.78
CA LEU A 168 3.28 -9.62 10.40
C LEU A 168 3.70 -8.24 9.86
N PHE A 169 3.10 -7.16 10.38
CA PHE A 169 3.39 -5.77 9.98
C PHE A 169 4.76 -5.25 10.47
N LEU A 170 5.34 -5.86 11.51
CA LEU A 170 6.63 -5.46 12.09
C LEU A 170 7.84 -6.23 11.52
N GLN A 171 7.64 -7.39 10.90
CA GLN A 171 8.72 -8.23 10.39
C GLN A 171 8.97 -8.13 8.88
N THR A 172 7.98 -7.69 8.11
CA THR A 172 8.13 -7.49 6.66
C THR A 172 8.32 -6.00 6.42
N GLY A 173 9.23 -5.62 5.52
CA GLY A 173 9.54 -4.22 5.17
C GLY A 173 8.37 -3.42 4.57
N PHE A 174 7.13 -3.80 4.86
CA PHE A 174 5.88 -3.14 4.48
C PHE A 174 5.88 -1.69 4.98
N LEU A 175 6.28 -1.40 6.23
CA LEU A 175 6.42 -0.02 6.72
C LEU A 175 7.39 0.84 5.89
N ALA A 176 8.45 0.26 5.32
CA ALA A 176 9.39 0.99 4.46
C ALA A 176 8.77 1.40 3.12
N VAL A 177 7.81 0.62 2.59
CA VAL A 177 7.04 0.99 1.38
C VAL A 177 6.11 2.18 1.68
N PHE A 178 5.65 2.32 2.92
CA PHE A 178 4.75 3.41 3.34
C PHE A 178 5.49 4.70 3.77
N LEU A 179 6.78 4.61 4.14
CA LEU A 179 7.57 5.72 4.65
C LEU A 179 8.55 6.35 3.63
N LEU A 180 8.64 5.81 2.40
CA LEU A 180 9.44 6.34 1.28
C LEU A 180 8.54 7.03 0.24
#